data_AF-A0A7J7R0H3-F1
#
_entry.id   AF-A0A7J7R0H3-F1
#
_cell.length_a   1.000
_cell.length_b   1.000
_cell.length_c   1.000
_cell.angle_alpha   90.00
_cell.angle_beta   90.00
_cell.angle_gamma   90.00
#
_symmetry.space_group_name_H-M   'P 1'
#
loop_
_entity.id
_entity.type
_entity.pdbx_description
1 polymer ?
#
loop_
_entity_poly.entity_id
_entity_poly.type
_entity_poly.pdbx_seq_one_letter_code
_entity_poly.pdbx_strand_id
1 'polypeptide(L)'
;MRLHEAGAGPAEVGAASAPGTPLPPAQVMVLTPARGVGFQGPEVVTATQSPLGVLRTPGPISRCLCALQGVGLASLVAPLLISQAMGVALYTLPVLGQHVATQHFPVAEAEAVVLTLLAIYAAGLALPHSTHRVVSAQAPDRGWMALKLVALIYLALQLACIALTNFSLGFLLAATMVPAAALTEPCGPRPFYAALLVLTSPAATLLGSLFLWRELQEAPLSLAEGWQLFLGALAQGVLEHHTYGALLFPLLALGIYPCWLLFWNVLFWK
;
A
#
# COMPACT_ATOMS: atom_id res chain seq x y z
N MET A 1 47.59 -7.96 42.06
CA MET A 1 48.56 -9.08 41.99
C MET A 1 48.32 -9.83 40.68
N ARG A 2 49.38 -9.99 39.88
CA ARG A 2 49.69 -11.04 38.88
C ARG A 2 48.52 -11.75 38.19
N LEU A 3 48.31 -11.58 36.87
CA LEU A 3 49.07 -12.11 35.70
C LEU A 3 48.65 -13.53 35.27
N HIS A 4 48.71 -13.71 33.94
CA HIS A 4 48.63 -14.91 33.09
C HIS A 4 47.27 -15.16 32.41
N GLU A 5 47.13 -14.88 31.10
CA GLU A 5 47.69 -15.62 29.93
C GLU A 5 46.99 -16.96 29.71
N ALA A 6 46.83 -17.54 28.52
CA ALA A 6 46.97 -17.18 27.10
C ALA A 6 46.54 -18.44 26.33
N GLY A 7 46.26 -18.33 25.03
CA GLY A 7 46.08 -19.45 24.10
C GLY A 7 45.08 -19.06 23.01
N ALA A 8 45.46 -18.53 21.84
CA ALA A 8 46.36 -19.09 20.80
C ALA A 8 46.01 -20.56 20.52
N GLY A 9 45.63 -21.01 19.34
CA GLY A 9 45.62 -20.44 17.99
C GLY A 9 45.08 -21.50 17.02
N PRO A 10 45.15 -21.25 15.69
CA PRO A 10 44.34 -21.89 14.67
C PRO A 10 44.98 -23.15 14.04
N ALA A 11 44.19 -23.94 13.31
CA ALA A 11 44.70 -24.88 12.33
C ALA A 11 43.75 -24.99 11.12
N GLU A 12 44.27 -24.57 9.97
CA GLU A 12 43.79 -24.83 8.62
C GLU A 12 43.78 -26.34 8.29
N VAL A 13 43.12 -26.74 7.19
CA VAL A 13 43.73 -27.47 6.05
C VAL A 13 42.64 -27.97 5.08
N GLY A 14 42.88 -27.77 3.77
CA GLY A 14 42.38 -28.63 2.68
C GLY A 14 41.45 -27.94 1.67
N ALA A 15 41.97 -27.25 0.65
CA ALA A 15 42.29 -27.80 -0.69
C ALA A 15 41.05 -28.39 -1.42
N ALA A 16 40.44 -27.63 -2.34
CA ALA A 16 40.73 -27.58 -3.78
C ALA A 16 40.26 -28.80 -4.59
N SER A 17 39.24 -28.60 -5.44
CA SER A 17 39.20 -29.14 -6.82
C SER A 17 38.06 -28.54 -7.64
N ALA A 18 38.39 -28.30 -8.90
CA ALA A 18 37.76 -27.42 -9.88
C ALA A 18 36.76 -28.20 -10.80
N PRO A 19 36.12 -27.53 -11.79
CA PRO A 19 34.84 -27.91 -12.38
C PRO A 19 34.96 -28.74 -13.68
N GLY A 20 33.88 -29.43 -14.05
CA GLY A 20 33.74 -30.12 -15.35
C GLY A 20 32.41 -29.78 -16.02
N THR A 21 32.48 -29.00 -17.10
CA THR A 21 31.49 -28.92 -18.19
C THR A 21 31.72 -30.06 -19.19
N PRO A 22 30.70 -30.44 -19.98
CA PRO A 22 30.83 -30.25 -21.43
C PRO A 22 29.52 -29.87 -22.17
N LEU A 23 29.68 -29.18 -23.31
CA LEU A 23 28.74 -28.94 -24.44
C LEU A 23 29.27 -29.75 -25.66
N PRO A 24 28.62 -29.74 -26.86
CA PRO A 24 27.25 -30.10 -27.27
C PRO A 24 27.29 -31.20 -28.38
N PRO A 25 26.22 -31.44 -29.16
CA PRO A 25 26.39 -31.17 -30.59
C PRO A 25 25.14 -30.71 -31.38
N ALA A 26 25.48 -30.10 -32.53
CA ALA A 26 24.88 -30.21 -33.87
C ALA A 26 23.56 -29.49 -34.22
N GLN A 27 23.74 -28.62 -35.22
CA GLN A 27 22.79 -27.85 -36.00
C GLN A 27 22.12 -28.72 -37.06
N VAL A 28 20.86 -28.42 -37.42
CA VAL A 28 20.31 -28.78 -38.73
C VAL A 28 19.63 -27.56 -39.35
N MET A 29 20.23 -27.16 -40.47
CA MET A 29 19.83 -26.20 -41.47
C MET A 29 18.74 -26.82 -42.37
N VAL A 30 17.63 -26.12 -42.61
CA VAL A 30 16.72 -26.45 -43.72
C VAL A 30 16.40 -25.16 -44.48
N LEU A 31 16.73 -25.21 -45.77
CA LEU A 31 16.53 -24.18 -46.79
C LEU A 31 15.05 -24.01 -47.18
N THR A 32 14.75 -22.79 -47.60
CA THR A 32 13.65 -22.34 -48.46
C THR A 32 13.49 -23.18 -49.74
N PRO A 33 12.33 -23.05 -50.42
CA PRO A 33 12.41 -22.42 -51.73
C PRO A 33 11.32 -21.36 -51.98
N ALA A 34 11.66 -20.50 -52.94
CA ALA A 34 10.90 -19.35 -53.42
C ALA A 34 9.90 -19.71 -54.53
N ARG A 35 9.04 -18.71 -54.84
CA ARG A 35 8.64 -18.24 -56.19
C ARG A 35 7.15 -18.38 -56.53
N GLY A 36 6.52 -17.24 -56.82
CA GLY A 36 5.22 -17.14 -57.47
C GLY A 36 4.79 -15.68 -57.65
N VAL A 37 5.07 -15.13 -58.84
CA VAL A 37 4.73 -13.77 -59.30
C VAL A 37 3.52 -13.86 -60.25
N GLY A 38 2.58 -12.91 -60.16
CA GLY A 38 1.56 -12.60 -61.18
C GLY A 38 0.66 -11.45 -60.69
N PHE A 39 0.88 -10.18 -61.05
CA PHE A 39 0.45 -9.41 -62.24
C PHE A 39 -1.07 -9.08 -62.36
N GLN A 40 -1.36 -7.78 -62.15
CA GLN A 40 -2.33 -6.85 -62.78
C GLN A 40 -3.85 -7.10 -62.89
N GLY A 41 -4.63 -6.07 -62.49
CA GLY A 41 -5.97 -5.76 -63.01
C GLY A 41 -6.78 -4.78 -62.12
N PRO A 42 -7.30 -3.63 -62.62
CA PRO A 42 -7.94 -2.57 -61.84
C PRO A 42 -9.50 -2.58 -61.88
N GLU A 43 -10.10 -1.60 -61.19
CA GLU A 43 -11.53 -1.19 -61.17
C GLU A 43 -12.51 -1.96 -60.26
N VAL A 44 -13.14 -1.27 -59.30
CA VAL A 44 -14.42 -0.54 -59.43
C VAL A 44 -14.83 -0.05 -58.03
N VAL A 45 -15.11 1.24 -57.91
CA VAL A 45 -15.80 1.83 -56.74
C VAL A 45 -17.29 1.49 -56.86
N THR A 46 -17.88 0.90 -55.82
CA THR A 46 -19.33 0.95 -55.62
C THR A 46 -19.63 1.07 -54.14
N ALA A 47 -20.27 2.18 -53.78
CA ALA A 47 -20.81 2.44 -52.46
C ALA A 47 -22.15 1.72 -52.27
N THR A 48 -22.53 1.57 -50.99
CA THR A 48 -23.86 1.26 -50.43
C THR A 48 -24.31 -0.21 -50.41
N GLN A 49 -24.26 -0.84 -49.24
CA GLN A 49 -25.39 -0.99 -48.29
C GLN A 49 -24.98 -1.88 -47.10
N SER A 50 -25.24 -1.41 -45.88
CA SER A 50 -25.08 -2.15 -44.62
C SER A 50 -26.03 -3.35 -44.53
N PRO A 51 -25.75 -4.34 -43.66
CA PRO A 51 -26.49 -4.35 -42.40
C PRO A 51 -25.67 -4.82 -41.18
N LEU A 52 -26.09 -4.32 -40.01
CA LEU A 52 -25.92 -4.91 -38.67
C LEU A 52 -24.66 -5.74 -38.39
N GLY A 53 -23.65 -5.08 -37.84
CA GLY A 53 -22.52 -5.73 -37.17
C GLY A 53 -21.92 -4.78 -36.15
N VAL A 54 -22.73 -4.33 -35.19
CA VAL A 54 -22.21 -3.57 -34.03
C VAL A 54 -21.42 -4.55 -33.16
N LEU A 55 -20.16 -4.77 -33.52
CA LEU A 55 -19.16 -5.37 -32.65
C LEU A 55 -18.86 -4.32 -31.57
N ARG A 56 -19.70 -4.29 -30.54
CA ARG A 56 -19.52 -3.48 -29.34
C ARG A 56 -18.27 -4.00 -28.65
N THR A 57 -17.12 -3.43 -28.98
CA THR A 57 -15.90 -3.67 -28.22
C THR A 57 -16.22 -3.32 -26.76
N PRO A 58 -16.02 -4.25 -25.81
CA PRO A 58 -16.20 -3.91 -24.40
C PRO A 58 -15.21 -2.80 -24.09
N GLY A 59 -15.73 -1.67 -23.61
CA GLY A 59 -14.94 -0.52 -23.20
C GLY A 59 -13.87 -0.92 -22.17
N PRO A 60 -12.86 -0.08 -21.92
CA PRO A 60 -11.75 -0.39 -21.03
C PRO A 60 -12.21 -0.83 -19.63
N ILE A 61 -13.35 -0.31 -19.16
CA ILE A 61 -13.97 -0.65 -17.88
C ILE A 61 -14.49 -2.11 -17.85
N SER A 62 -15.11 -2.57 -18.95
CA SER A 62 -15.66 -3.93 -19.05
C SER A 62 -14.56 -4.99 -19.16
N ARG A 63 -13.41 -4.66 -19.80
CA ARG A 63 -12.23 -5.55 -19.80
C ARG A 63 -11.58 -5.65 -18.43
N CYS A 64 -11.61 -4.58 -17.64
CA CYS A 64 -11.12 -4.57 -16.26
C CYS A 64 -11.97 -5.48 -15.34
N LEU A 65 -13.30 -5.42 -15.50
CA LEU A 65 -14.24 -6.28 -14.77
C LEU A 65 -14.11 -7.76 -15.17
N CYS A 66 -13.94 -8.08 -16.46
CA CYS A 66 -13.67 -9.46 -16.89
C CYS A 66 -12.28 -9.96 -16.44
N ALA A 67 -11.26 -9.10 -16.38
CA ALA A 67 -9.96 -9.46 -15.83
C ALA A 67 -10.03 -9.78 -14.33
N LEU A 68 -10.95 -9.13 -13.60
CA LEU A 68 -11.25 -9.44 -12.19
C LEU A 68 -11.82 -10.87 -12.00
N GLN A 69 -12.47 -11.45 -13.03
CA GLN A 69 -13.09 -12.79 -12.94
C GLN A 69 -12.08 -13.93 -13.13
N GLY A 70 -10.90 -13.67 -13.73
CA GLY A 70 -9.83 -14.66 -13.93
C GLY A 70 -8.64 -14.54 -12.96
N VAL A 71 -8.56 -13.44 -12.20
CA VAL A 71 -7.57 -13.22 -11.13
C VAL A 71 -8.27 -13.61 -9.83
N GLY A 72 -7.74 -14.60 -9.10
CA GLY A 72 -8.41 -15.15 -7.93
C GLY A 72 -8.77 -14.09 -6.89
N LEU A 73 -10.03 -13.65 -6.84
CA LEU A 73 -10.54 -12.71 -5.84
C LEU A 73 -10.22 -13.16 -4.41
N ALA A 74 -10.08 -14.47 -4.20
CA ALA A 74 -9.62 -15.08 -2.96
C ALA A 74 -8.27 -14.49 -2.47
N SER A 75 -7.33 -14.18 -3.37
CA SER A 75 -6.03 -13.60 -2.99
C SER A 75 -6.14 -12.16 -2.47
N LEU A 76 -7.25 -11.48 -2.74
CA LEU A 76 -7.52 -10.13 -2.25
C LEU A 76 -8.19 -10.14 -0.86
N VAL A 77 -8.79 -11.26 -0.46
CA VAL A 77 -9.51 -11.36 0.81
C VAL A 77 -8.58 -11.12 2.00
N ALA A 78 -7.41 -11.75 2.00
CA ALA A 78 -6.44 -11.60 3.09
C ALA A 78 -5.98 -10.14 3.29
N PRO A 79 -5.43 -9.42 2.28
CA PRO A 79 -5.01 -8.03 2.47
C PRO A 79 -6.17 -7.09 2.81
N LEU A 80 -7.38 -7.34 2.30
CA LEU A 80 -8.57 -6.56 2.68
C LEU A 80 -8.95 -6.79 4.15
N LEU A 81 -9.14 -8.04 4.56
CA LEU A 81 -9.54 -8.36 5.93
C LEU A 81 -8.50 -7.93 6.95
N ILE A 82 -7.22 -8.13 6.65
CA ILE A 82 -6.14 -7.74 7.57
C ILE A 82 -6.05 -6.21 7.69
N SER A 83 -6.18 -5.46 6.57
CA SER A 83 -6.19 -4.00 6.63
C SER A 83 -7.39 -3.46 7.42
N GLN A 84 -8.59 -4.04 7.22
CA GLN A 84 -9.77 -3.67 8.01
C GLN A 84 -9.61 -4.06 9.49
N ALA A 85 -9.09 -5.25 9.80
CA ALA A 85 -8.85 -5.69 11.16
C ALA A 85 -7.87 -4.76 11.89
N MET A 86 -6.84 -4.26 11.20
CA MET A 86 -5.92 -3.27 11.75
C MET A 86 -6.60 -1.92 12.01
N GLY A 87 -7.52 -1.50 11.14
CA GLY A 87 -8.35 -0.32 11.42
C GLY A 87 -9.27 -0.49 12.63
N VAL A 88 -9.93 -1.64 12.75
CA VAL A 88 -10.76 -1.98 13.91
C VAL A 88 -9.92 -2.05 15.19
N ALA A 89 -8.73 -2.63 15.11
CA ALA A 89 -7.78 -2.66 16.22
C ALA A 89 -7.38 -1.23 16.62
N LEU A 90 -7.04 -0.37 15.65
CA LEU A 90 -6.69 1.03 15.89
C LEU A 90 -7.85 1.81 16.53
N TYR A 91 -9.09 1.47 16.20
CA TYR A 91 -10.29 2.09 16.76
C TYR A 91 -10.61 1.60 18.19
N THR A 92 -10.47 0.30 18.47
CA THR A 92 -10.99 -0.33 19.70
C THR A 92 -9.93 -0.53 20.78
N LEU A 93 -8.75 -1.02 20.42
CA LEU A 93 -7.74 -1.45 21.39
C LEU A 93 -7.16 -0.31 22.25
N PRO A 94 -6.95 0.93 21.76
CA PRO A 94 -6.43 2.00 22.61
C PRO A 94 -7.31 2.26 23.83
N VAL A 95 -8.63 2.20 23.65
CA VAL A 95 -9.63 2.47 24.69
C VAL A 95 -9.77 1.28 25.65
N LEU A 96 -9.70 0.06 25.13
CA LEU A 96 -9.78 -1.15 25.95
C LEU A 96 -8.47 -1.42 26.71
N GLY A 97 -7.34 -1.10 26.09
CA GLY A 97 -6.00 -1.34 26.61
C GLY A 97 -5.54 -0.32 27.65
N GLN A 98 -6.19 0.85 27.74
CA GLN A 98 -5.77 1.91 28.66
C GLN A 98 -5.72 1.44 30.12
N HIS A 99 -6.71 0.64 30.57
CA HIS A 99 -6.77 0.17 31.95
C HIS A 99 -5.70 -0.89 32.25
N VAL A 100 -5.32 -1.70 31.27
CA VAL A 100 -4.24 -2.68 31.41
C VAL A 100 -2.89 -1.97 31.44
N ALA A 101 -2.71 -0.93 30.62
CA ALA A 101 -1.47 -0.18 30.54
C ALA A 101 -1.17 0.61 31.82
N THR A 102 -2.17 1.29 32.41
CA THR A 102 -1.99 2.06 33.65
C THR A 102 -1.75 1.20 34.88
N GLN A 103 -2.16 -0.08 34.85
CA GLN A 103 -1.83 -1.05 35.91
C GLN A 103 -0.38 -1.52 35.85
N HIS A 104 0.23 -1.57 34.66
CA HIS A 104 1.58 -2.09 34.47
C HIS A 104 2.65 -0.99 34.38
N PHE A 105 2.27 0.22 33.99
CA PHE A 105 3.19 1.35 33.79
C PHE A 105 2.66 2.63 34.46
N PRO A 106 3.53 3.43 35.10
CA PRO A 106 3.17 4.71 35.73
C PRO A 106 3.00 5.81 34.67
N VAL A 107 2.04 5.63 33.78
CA VAL A 107 1.77 6.48 32.61
C VAL A 107 0.34 7.00 32.72
N ALA A 108 0.09 8.24 32.29
CA ALA A 108 -1.27 8.79 32.32
C ALA A 108 -2.19 8.01 31.34
N GLU A 109 -3.48 7.91 31.65
CA GLU A 109 -4.45 7.19 30.80
C GLU A 109 -4.42 7.69 29.34
N ALA A 110 -4.40 9.01 29.15
CA ALA A 110 -4.32 9.63 27.83
C ALA A 110 -3.03 9.27 27.06
N GLU A 111 -1.90 9.21 27.76
CA GLU A 111 -0.62 8.82 27.16
C GLU A 111 -0.64 7.34 26.76
N ALA A 112 -1.20 6.46 27.59
CA ALA A 112 -1.33 5.04 27.29
C ALA A 112 -2.17 4.79 26.03
N VAL A 113 -3.27 5.54 25.85
CA VAL A 113 -4.11 5.49 24.64
C VAL A 113 -3.30 5.90 23.40
N VAL A 114 -2.58 7.02 23.46
CA VAL A 114 -1.79 7.51 22.32
C VAL A 114 -0.63 6.58 21.97
N LEU A 115 0.07 6.04 22.97
CA LEU A 115 1.15 5.08 22.74
C LEU A 115 0.62 3.78 22.13
N THR A 116 -0.55 3.30 22.57
CA THR A 116 -1.19 2.13 21.99
C THR A 116 -1.63 2.38 20.55
N LEU A 117 -2.19 3.57 20.25
CA LEU A 117 -2.49 3.99 18.89
C LEU A 117 -1.26 3.96 18.00
N LEU A 118 -0.15 4.55 18.45
CA LEU A 118 1.09 4.60 17.70
C LEU A 118 1.68 3.20 17.48
N ALA A 119 1.60 2.33 18.48
CA ALA A 119 2.06 0.95 18.39
C ALA A 119 1.27 0.15 17.35
N ILE A 120 -0.07 0.26 17.34
CA ILE A 120 -0.92 -0.40 16.34
C ILE A 120 -0.64 0.17 14.95
N TYR A 121 -0.51 1.51 14.86
CA TYR A 121 -0.20 2.19 13.61
C TYR A 121 1.12 1.67 13.01
N ALA A 122 2.17 1.59 13.83
CA ALA A 122 3.49 1.07 13.46
C ALA A 122 3.46 -0.43 13.14
N ALA A 123 2.69 -1.24 13.89
CA ALA A 123 2.49 -2.65 13.59
C ALA A 123 1.86 -2.84 12.21
N GLY A 124 0.97 -1.93 11.79
CA GLY A 124 0.41 -1.91 10.44
C GLY A 124 1.45 -1.73 9.33
N LEU A 125 2.53 -0.97 9.58
CA LEU A 125 3.62 -0.82 8.61
C LEU A 125 4.38 -2.13 8.38
N ALA A 126 4.42 -3.00 9.38
CA ALA A 126 5.03 -4.33 9.27
C ALA A 126 4.12 -5.36 8.56
N LEU A 127 2.86 -5.01 8.25
CA LEU A 127 1.88 -5.92 7.65
C LEU A 127 2.32 -6.65 6.39
N PRO A 128 3.03 -6.04 5.42
CA PRO A 128 3.41 -6.74 4.20
C PRO A 128 4.15 -8.04 4.49
N HIS A 129 5.00 -8.08 5.52
CA HIS A 129 5.69 -9.32 5.89
C HIS A 129 4.73 -10.44 6.31
N SER A 130 3.62 -10.09 6.96
CA SER A 130 2.63 -11.05 7.48
C SER A 130 1.60 -11.44 6.42
N THR A 131 1.12 -10.50 5.61
CA THR A 131 0.16 -10.75 4.52
C THR A 131 0.80 -11.57 3.40
N HIS A 132 2.07 -11.32 3.06
CA HIS A 132 2.76 -12.09 2.03
C HIS A 132 2.88 -13.58 2.37
N ARG A 133 3.09 -13.94 3.64
CA ARG A 133 3.16 -15.36 4.03
C ARG A 133 1.85 -16.12 3.81
N VAL A 134 0.72 -15.42 3.88
CA VAL A 134 -0.61 -16.01 3.68
C VAL A 134 -1.01 -15.98 2.19
N VAL A 135 -0.59 -14.94 1.47
CA VAL A 135 -0.97 -14.69 0.07
C VAL A 135 -0.07 -15.44 -0.94
N SER A 136 1.23 -15.62 -0.65
CA SER A 136 2.19 -16.22 -1.60
C SER A 136 1.90 -17.69 -1.94
N ALA A 137 1.03 -18.36 -1.18
CA ALA A 137 0.62 -19.72 -1.48
C ALA A 137 -0.41 -19.82 -2.62
N GLN A 138 -1.10 -18.73 -2.97
CA GLN A 138 -2.28 -18.79 -3.85
C GLN A 138 -2.42 -17.63 -4.86
N ALA A 139 -1.56 -16.60 -4.82
CA ALA A 139 -1.78 -15.39 -5.60
C ALA A 139 -1.17 -15.45 -7.01
N PRO A 140 -1.93 -15.11 -8.06
CA PRO A 140 -1.39 -14.91 -9.40
C PRO A 140 -0.54 -13.63 -9.50
N ASP A 141 0.44 -13.61 -10.41
CA ASP A 141 1.40 -12.51 -10.62
C ASP A 141 0.76 -11.12 -10.86
N ARG A 142 -0.50 -11.09 -11.29
CA ARG A 142 -1.27 -9.84 -11.54
C ARG A 142 -2.20 -9.41 -10.39
N GLY A 143 -2.18 -10.11 -9.25
CA GLY A 143 -3.07 -9.82 -8.11
C GLY A 143 -2.93 -8.39 -7.57
N TRP A 144 -1.73 -7.80 -7.65
CA TRP A 144 -1.49 -6.42 -7.21
C TRP A 144 -2.28 -5.38 -7.99
N MET A 145 -2.55 -5.60 -9.28
CA MET A 145 -3.34 -4.66 -10.10
C MET A 145 -4.79 -4.64 -9.63
N ALA A 146 -5.34 -5.82 -9.32
CA ALA A 146 -6.68 -5.94 -8.79
C ALA A 146 -6.77 -5.32 -7.38
N LEU A 147 -5.76 -5.55 -6.52
CA LEU A 147 -5.71 -4.90 -5.21
C LEU A 147 -5.62 -3.37 -5.34
N LYS A 148 -4.76 -2.85 -6.23
CA LYS A 148 -4.63 -1.41 -6.51
C LYS A 148 -5.95 -0.82 -7.00
N LEU A 149 -6.66 -1.51 -7.89
CA LEU A 149 -7.98 -1.08 -8.37
C LEU A 149 -9.00 -1.00 -7.23
N VAL A 150 -9.09 -2.05 -6.40
CA VAL A 150 -9.99 -2.07 -5.24
C VAL A 150 -9.63 -0.95 -4.25
N ALA A 151 -8.34 -0.75 -3.98
CA ALA A 151 -7.85 0.33 -3.11
C ALA A 151 -8.19 1.72 -3.68
N LEU A 152 -8.07 1.93 -5.00
CA LEU A 152 -8.45 3.17 -5.67
C LEU A 152 -9.96 3.42 -5.62
N ILE A 153 -10.79 2.39 -5.83
CA ILE A 153 -12.25 2.49 -5.70
C ILE A 153 -12.63 2.84 -4.26
N TYR A 154 -12.00 2.20 -3.29
CA TYR A 154 -12.19 2.50 -1.87
C TYR A 154 -11.79 3.95 -1.57
N LEU A 155 -10.59 4.38 -2.00
CA LEU A 155 -10.12 5.75 -1.80
C LEU A 155 -11.08 6.77 -2.44
N ALA A 156 -11.53 6.53 -3.67
CA ALA A 156 -12.44 7.43 -4.37
C ALA A 156 -13.81 7.55 -3.67
N LEU A 157 -14.40 6.43 -3.25
CA LEU A 157 -15.66 6.43 -2.51
C LEU A 157 -15.50 7.15 -1.17
N GLN A 158 -14.40 6.86 -0.45
CA GLN A 158 -14.10 7.49 0.82
C GLN A 158 -13.93 9.01 0.67
N LEU A 159 -13.14 9.47 -0.29
CA LEU A 159 -12.94 10.90 -0.56
C LEU A 159 -14.25 11.58 -0.97
N ALA A 160 -15.11 10.92 -1.75
CA ALA A 160 -16.42 11.46 -2.10
C ALA A 160 -17.31 11.62 -0.86
N CYS A 161 -17.40 10.59 -0.01
CA CYS A 161 -18.15 10.68 1.25
C CYS A 161 -17.61 11.78 2.16
N ILE A 162 -16.29 11.91 2.27
CA ILE A 162 -15.66 12.95 3.10
C ILE A 162 -15.95 14.32 2.52
N ALA A 163 -15.80 14.52 1.21
CA ALA A 163 -16.06 15.80 0.56
C ALA A 163 -17.52 16.25 0.71
N LEU A 164 -18.49 15.33 0.76
CA LEU A 164 -19.90 15.63 1.04
C LEU A 164 -20.10 16.15 2.47
N THR A 165 -19.33 15.65 3.45
CA THR A 165 -19.42 16.09 4.85
C THR A 165 -18.56 17.32 5.15
N ASN A 166 -17.39 17.40 4.52
CA ASN A 166 -16.37 18.41 4.72
C ASN A 166 -15.52 18.51 3.45
N PHE A 167 -15.88 19.46 2.59
CA PHE A 167 -15.22 19.67 1.31
C PHE A 167 -13.72 19.91 1.46
N SER A 168 -13.30 20.75 2.41
CA SER A 168 -11.89 21.10 2.63
C SER A 168 -11.06 19.89 3.06
N LEU A 169 -11.58 19.05 3.96
CA LEU A 169 -10.90 17.82 4.37
C LEU A 169 -10.81 16.83 3.21
N GLY A 170 -11.90 16.66 2.45
CA GLY A 170 -11.91 15.81 1.26
C GLY A 170 -10.89 16.27 0.21
N PHE A 171 -10.82 17.58 -0.03
CA PHE A 171 -9.83 18.17 -0.94
C PHE A 171 -8.39 17.96 -0.46
N LEU A 172 -8.10 18.21 0.83
CA LEU A 172 -6.75 18.05 1.39
C LEU A 172 -6.30 16.58 1.33
N LEU A 173 -7.17 15.64 1.70
CA LEU A 173 -6.89 14.21 1.59
C LEU A 173 -6.72 13.78 0.13
N ALA A 174 -7.51 14.32 -0.80
CA ALA A 174 -7.35 14.02 -2.22
C ALA A 174 -6.00 14.54 -2.75
N ALA A 175 -5.66 15.79 -2.45
CA ALA A 175 -4.42 16.43 -2.89
C ALA A 175 -3.16 15.70 -2.39
N THR A 176 -3.24 15.10 -1.19
CA THR A 176 -2.12 14.37 -0.58
C THR A 176 -2.10 12.90 -1.03
N MET A 177 -3.20 12.17 -0.92
CA MET A 177 -3.20 10.71 -1.09
C MET A 177 -3.32 10.26 -2.55
N VAL A 178 -4.02 11.00 -3.42
CA VAL A 178 -4.26 10.57 -4.81
C VAL A 178 -2.97 10.50 -5.64
N PRO A 179 -2.03 11.48 -5.58
CA PRO A 179 -0.77 11.37 -6.32
C PRO A 179 0.06 10.16 -5.88
N ALA A 180 0.15 9.90 -4.58
CA ALA A 180 0.85 8.74 -4.05
C ALA A 180 0.20 7.42 -4.49
N ALA A 181 -1.13 7.34 -4.38
CA ALA A 181 -1.90 6.17 -4.81
C ALA A 181 -1.73 5.86 -6.32
N ALA A 182 -1.68 6.90 -7.16
CA ALA A 182 -1.46 6.75 -8.59
C ALA A 182 -0.07 6.15 -8.90
N LEU A 183 0.97 6.64 -8.22
CA LEU A 183 2.36 6.23 -8.43
C LEU A 183 2.73 4.88 -7.77
N THR A 184 1.88 4.36 -6.88
CA THR A 184 2.17 3.14 -6.12
C THR A 184 2.21 1.92 -7.04
N GLU A 185 3.39 1.33 -7.26
CA GLU A 185 3.57 0.11 -8.06
C GLU A 185 4.72 -0.76 -7.51
N PRO A 186 4.62 -2.10 -7.61
CA PRO A 186 5.63 -3.02 -7.04
C PRO A 186 6.94 -3.08 -7.83
N CYS A 187 6.96 -2.63 -9.09
CA CYS A 187 8.06 -2.81 -10.06
C CYS A 187 9.00 -1.59 -10.22
N GLY A 188 8.78 -0.50 -9.50
CA GLY A 188 9.61 0.72 -9.59
C GLY A 188 10.58 0.94 -8.42
N PRO A 189 11.08 2.17 -8.21
CA PRO A 189 11.95 2.52 -7.09
C PRO A 189 11.19 2.46 -5.76
N ARG A 190 11.06 1.24 -5.21
CA ARG A 190 10.32 0.96 -3.97
C ARG A 190 10.58 1.93 -2.80
N PRO A 191 11.83 2.30 -2.44
CA PRO A 191 12.04 3.20 -1.31
C PRO A 191 11.46 4.60 -1.56
N PHE A 192 11.45 5.07 -2.81
CA PHE A 192 10.85 6.35 -3.17
C PHE A 192 9.33 6.33 -3.01
N TYR A 193 8.67 5.29 -3.53
CA TYR A 193 7.22 5.13 -3.36
C TYR A 193 6.81 4.86 -1.90
N ALA A 194 7.64 4.14 -1.15
CA ALA A 194 7.43 3.94 0.28
C ALA A 194 7.51 5.27 1.04
N ALA A 195 8.54 6.08 0.77
CA ALA A 195 8.68 7.41 1.38
C ALA A 195 7.48 8.31 1.02
N LEU A 196 7.05 8.29 -0.23
CA LEU A 196 5.88 9.03 -0.68
C LEU A 196 4.60 8.58 0.05
N LEU A 197 4.36 7.26 0.17
CA LEU A 197 3.21 6.74 0.92
C LEU A 197 3.27 7.09 2.40
N VAL A 198 4.44 7.01 3.04
CA VAL A 198 4.62 7.41 4.44
C VAL A 198 4.33 8.90 4.62
N LEU A 199 4.78 9.75 3.70
CA LEU A 199 4.53 11.18 3.74
C LEU A 199 3.05 11.53 3.54
N THR A 200 2.35 10.75 2.72
CA THR A 200 0.90 10.90 2.49
C THR A 200 0.07 10.02 3.41
N SER A 201 0.67 9.54 4.50
CA SER A 201 -0.02 8.72 5.48
C SER A 201 -0.95 9.57 6.34
N PRO A 202 -1.98 8.98 7.00
CA PRO A 202 -2.92 9.76 7.81
C PRO A 202 -2.25 10.52 8.95
N ALA A 203 -1.26 9.89 9.60
CA ALA A 203 -0.49 10.52 10.67
C ALA A 203 0.37 11.69 10.15
N ALA A 204 1.07 11.49 9.03
CA ALA A 204 1.88 12.54 8.41
C ALA A 204 1.02 13.70 7.89
N THR A 205 -0.16 13.40 7.33
CA THR A 205 -1.11 14.41 6.85
C THR A 205 -1.65 15.25 8.02
N LEU A 206 -2.01 14.62 9.14
CA LEU A 206 -2.43 15.31 10.36
C LEU A 206 -1.30 16.19 10.92
N LEU A 207 -0.10 15.63 11.07
CA LEU A 207 1.07 16.36 11.56
C LEU A 207 1.40 17.55 10.65
N GLY A 208 1.44 17.34 9.34
CA GLY A 208 1.67 18.40 8.35
C GLY A 208 0.59 19.48 8.39
N SER A 209 -0.67 19.11 8.59
CA SER A 209 -1.76 20.08 8.74
C SER A 209 -1.64 20.93 10.02
N LEU A 210 -1.11 20.38 11.12
CA LEU A 210 -0.83 21.14 12.34
C LEU A 210 0.27 22.17 12.12
N PHE A 211 1.36 21.78 11.44
CA PHE A 211 2.43 22.72 11.08
C PHE A 211 1.91 23.81 10.14
N LEU A 212 1.17 23.43 9.09
CA LEU A 212 0.58 24.40 8.15
C LEU A 212 -0.36 25.38 8.84
N TRP A 213 -1.20 24.89 9.75
CA TRP A 213 -2.10 25.72 10.55
C TRP A 213 -1.33 26.73 11.41
N ARG A 214 -0.18 26.34 11.97
CA ARG A 214 0.64 27.18 12.84
C ARG A 214 1.47 28.20 12.07
N GLU A 215 1.98 27.82 10.91
CA GLU A 215 2.56 28.76 9.95
C GLU A 215 1.55 29.83 9.52
N LEU A 216 0.28 29.43 9.29
CA LEU A 216 -0.79 30.37 8.96
C LEU A 216 -1.12 31.33 10.12
N GLN A 217 -0.82 30.95 11.36
CA GLN A 217 -0.96 31.79 12.55
C GLN A 217 0.30 32.61 12.86
N GLU A 218 1.30 32.64 11.97
CA GLU A 218 2.58 33.35 12.16
C GLU A 218 3.35 32.94 13.43
N ALA A 219 3.06 31.75 13.96
CA ALA A 219 3.68 31.19 15.17
C ALA A 219 4.30 29.83 14.85
N PRO A 220 5.46 29.80 14.17
CA PRO A 220 6.08 28.57 13.72
C PRO A 220 6.46 27.69 14.91
N LEU A 221 6.20 26.39 14.77
CA LEU A 221 6.49 25.40 15.80
C LEU A 221 7.88 24.79 15.57
N SER A 222 8.61 24.56 16.65
CA SER A 222 9.73 23.62 16.60
C SER A 222 9.21 22.18 16.38
N LEU A 223 10.06 21.30 15.87
CA LEU A 223 9.68 19.89 15.65
C LEU A 223 9.23 19.21 16.94
N ALA A 224 9.88 19.51 18.07
CA ALA A 224 9.54 18.94 19.37
C ALA A 224 8.15 19.40 19.84
N GLU A 225 7.84 20.68 19.72
CA GLU A 225 6.52 21.21 20.08
C GLU A 225 5.43 20.67 19.15
N GLY A 226 5.70 20.57 17.85
CA GLY A 226 4.78 19.98 16.88
C GLY A 226 4.49 18.51 17.19
N TRP A 227 5.50 17.74 17.60
CA TRP A 227 5.30 16.36 18.04
C TRP A 227 4.43 16.27 19.29
N GLN A 228 4.68 17.10 20.32
CA GLN A 228 3.87 17.13 21.53
C GLN A 228 2.41 17.54 21.24
N LEU A 229 2.21 18.55 20.40
CA LEU A 229 0.88 18.98 19.97
C LEU A 229 0.15 17.89 19.17
N PHE A 230 0.88 17.13 18.34
CA PHE A 230 0.32 16.01 17.62
C PHE A 230 -0.14 14.89 18.55
N LEU A 231 0.68 14.50 19.53
CA LEU A 231 0.28 13.51 20.54
C LEU A 231 -0.95 13.99 21.35
N GLY A 232 -0.97 15.26 21.74
CA GLY A 232 -2.12 15.88 22.41
C GLY A 232 -3.38 15.87 21.53
N ALA A 233 -3.25 16.23 20.25
CA ALA A 233 -4.36 16.21 19.30
C ALA A 233 -4.90 14.79 19.07
N LEU A 234 -4.05 13.77 19.07
CA LEU A 234 -4.48 12.37 19.01
C LEU A 234 -5.29 11.97 20.25
N ALA A 235 -4.77 12.26 21.46
CA ALA A 235 -5.49 11.99 22.70
C ALA A 235 -6.86 12.68 22.73
N GLN A 236 -6.87 13.97 22.37
CA GLN A 236 -8.08 14.77 22.34
C GLN A 236 -9.06 14.28 21.27
N GLY A 237 -8.60 13.90 20.08
CA GLY A 237 -9.47 13.37 19.02
C GLY A 237 -10.15 12.06 19.41
N VAL A 238 -9.45 11.18 20.14
CA VAL A 238 -10.07 9.97 20.71
C VAL A 238 -11.09 10.35 21.78
N LEU A 239 -10.72 11.24 22.71
CA LEU A 239 -11.60 11.65 23.80
C LEU A 239 -12.87 12.32 23.27
N GLU A 240 -12.76 13.22 22.30
CA GLU A 240 -13.88 13.90 21.64
C GLU A 240 -14.81 12.92 20.93
N HIS A 241 -14.26 11.86 20.33
CA HIS A 241 -15.10 10.82 19.76
C HIS A 241 -15.93 10.10 20.84
N HIS A 242 -15.33 9.73 21.96
CA HIS A 242 -16.04 8.99 23.01
C HIS A 242 -16.98 9.86 23.86
N THR A 243 -16.72 11.16 23.95
CA THR A 243 -17.55 12.10 24.73
C THR A 243 -18.63 12.77 23.88
N TYR A 244 -18.31 13.17 22.65
CA TYR A 244 -19.19 13.97 21.80
C TYR A 244 -19.59 13.28 20.48
N GLY A 245 -19.10 12.08 20.21
CA GLY A 245 -19.41 11.36 18.98
C GLY A 245 -18.74 11.95 17.73
N ALA A 246 -17.62 12.66 17.88
CA ALA A 246 -16.88 13.25 16.77
C ALA A 246 -16.51 12.18 15.71
N LEU A 247 -16.77 12.47 14.44
CA LEU A 247 -16.63 11.48 13.35
C LEU A 247 -15.20 11.32 12.81
N LEU A 248 -14.29 12.25 13.11
CA LEU A 248 -12.96 12.28 12.52
C LEU A 248 -12.13 11.05 12.91
N PHE A 249 -12.12 10.66 14.18
CA PHE A 249 -11.37 9.50 14.65
C PHE A 249 -11.84 8.18 14.01
N PRO A 250 -13.14 7.82 14.00
CA PRO A 250 -13.65 6.66 13.27
C PRO A 250 -13.32 6.67 11.78
N LEU A 251 -13.43 7.84 11.13
CA LEU A 251 -13.15 7.99 9.71
C LEU A 251 -11.68 7.74 9.39
N LEU A 252 -10.77 8.20 10.23
CA LEU A 252 -9.34 7.92 10.11
C LEU A 252 -9.03 6.45 10.39
N ALA A 253 -9.55 5.90 11.49
CA ALA A 253 -9.21 4.55 11.93
C ALA A 253 -9.85 3.45 11.07
N LEU A 254 -11.10 3.60 10.66
CA LEU A 254 -11.86 2.57 9.94
C LEU A 254 -11.93 2.81 8.42
N GLY A 255 -11.66 4.04 7.97
CA GLY A 255 -11.72 4.43 6.57
C GLY A 255 -10.33 4.62 5.97
N ILE A 256 -9.70 5.73 6.33
CA ILE A 256 -8.48 6.19 5.67
C ILE A 256 -7.28 5.27 5.96
N TYR A 257 -7.08 4.86 7.21
CA TYR A 257 -5.94 4.04 7.58
C TYR A 257 -5.93 2.65 6.92
N PRO A 258 -7.04 1.87 6.93
CA PRO A 258 -7.13 0.63 6.18
C PRO A 258 -6.91 0.82 4.67
N CYS A 259 -7.50 1.87 4.10
CA CYS A 259 -7.32 2.19 2.68
C CYS A 259 -5.84 2.46 2.34
N TRP A 260 -5.15 3.23 3.18
CA TRP A 260 -3.71 3.49 3.06
C TRP A 260 -2.89 2.20 3.17
N LEU A 261 -3.24 1.29 4.10
CA LEU A 261 -2.58 -0.01 4.23
C LEU A 261 -2.76 -0.90 3.00
N LEU A 262 -3.85 -0.78 2.24
CA LEU A 262 -3.98 -1.51 0.98
C LEU A 262 -2.94 -1.06 -0.05
N PHE A 263 -2.69 0.24 -0.18
CA PHE A 263 -1.62 0.74 -1.05
C PHE A 263 -0.24 0.31 -0.56
N TRP A 264 -0.04 0.28 0.76
CA TRP A 264 1.17 -0.29 1.36
C TRP A 264 1.36 -1.76 0.96
N ASN A 265 0.30 -2.58 0.99
CA ASN A 265 0.34 -3.98 0.52
C ASN A 265 0.60 -4.08 -1.00
N VAL A 266 0.05 -3.17 -1.82
CA VAL A 266 0.33 -3.13 -3.27
C VAL A 266 1.82 -2.88 -3.53
N LEU A 267 2.44 -1.95 -2.80
CA LEU A 267 3.84 -1.60 -2.99
C LEU A 267 4.78 -2.78 -2.74
N PHE A 268 4.46 -3.59 -1.73
CA PHE A 268 5.28 -4.73 -1.34
C PHE A 268 4.85 -6.04 -2.02
N TRP A 269 3.90 -5.99 -2.96
CA TRP A 269 3.38 -7.18 -3.62
C TRP A 269 4.47 -7.94 -4.38
N LYS A 270 4.62 -9.24 -4.07
CA LYS A 270 5.54 -10.20 -4.69
C LYS A 270 4.86 -11.55 -4.83
#